data_AF-A0A8H5B2C6-F1
#
_entry.id   AF-A0A8H5B2C6-F1
#
_cell.length_a   1.000
_cell.length_b   1.000
_cell.length_c   1.000
_cell.angle_alpha   90.00
_cell.angle_beta   90.00
_cell.angle_gamma   90.00
#
_symmetry.space_group_name_H-M   'P 1'
#
loop_
_entity.id
_entity.type
_entity.pdbx_description
1 polymer ?
#
loop_
_entity_poly.entity_id
_entity_poly.type
_entity_poly.pdbx_seq_one_letter_code
_entity_poly.pdbx_strand_id
1 'polypeptide(L)'
;MLLRFTSPDMLNSALVDVASGERAFEVTTELLADLPTPSPSGSEVFSPLSSVAQNDSEPSPSTSSVHWAAHQQQPVPSTSQSKPCGPDLRRTRISSSSGEVLVDVMWKGRHPEITICGERIGGLTDLFGSSSIRFMPKVLAIPTRFDTEYVWLATADTLSLFDYDTDTVQGTFHQNCIRIPAPLKASKSKASTPSSPISLKHKTSSKRSLFSASRYNLSSSDDDEPPKSPISPTPKSTFIPTHLAGVGSNYLEFESHPLAQDVEIILSFLMMEILRRGRFDLTPYTFDNPTMWQFKDARESFMRRLRRNTV
;
A
#
# COMPACT_ATOMS: atom_id res chain seq x y z
N MET A 1 1.41 -13.56 10.16
CA MET A 1 2.76 -13.00 10.07
C MET A 1 2.85 -11.64 10.75
N LEU A 2 3.99 -11.33 11.35
CA LEU A 2 4.30 -10.01 11.89
C LEU A 2 5.66 -9.56 11.38
N LEU A 3 5.67 -8.61 10.46
CA LEU A 3 6.87 -8.09 9.81
C LEU A 3 7.24 -6.72 10.38
N ARG A 4 8.52 -6.52 10.70
CA ARG A 4 9.08 -5.23 11.10
C ARG A 4 9.88 -4.62 9.96
N PHE A 5 9.63 -3.35 9.66
CA PHE A 5 10.46 -2.58 8.73
C PHE A 5 11.76 -2.17 9.42
N THR A 6 12.90 -2.38 8.75
CA THR A 6 14.22 -1.95 9.24
C THR A 6 14.50 -0.47 9.00
N SER A 7 13.75 0.18 8.10
CA SER A 7 13.89 1.60 7.74
C SER A 7 12.53 2.32 7.86
N PRO A 8 12.51 3.62 8.18
CA PRO A 8 11.30 4.43 8.04
C PRO A 8 10.85 4.59 6.58
N ASP A 9 11.77 4.47 5.61
CA ASP A 9 11.44 4.43 4.19
C ASP A 9 11.00 3.01 3.80
N MET A 10 9.69 2.78 3.76
CA MET A 10 9.11 1.47 3.45
C MET A 10 9.45 0.95 2.04
N LEU A 11 9.85 1.84 1.12
CA LEU A 11 10.21 1.49 -0.26
C LEU A 11 11.70 1.17 -0.42
N ASN A 12 12.48 1.35 0.65
CA ASN A 12 13.89 0.99 0.79
C ASN A 12 14.13 0.38 2.18
N SER A 13 13.44 -0.73 2.47
CA SER A 13 13.48 -1.39 3.77
C SER A 13 13.52 -2.90 3.61
N ALA A 14 14.23 -3.58 4.51
CA ALA A 14 14.03 -4.99 4.75
C ALA A 14 12.80 -5.21 5.64
N LEU A 15 12.12 -6.33 5.43
CA LEU A 15 11.03 -6.84 6.27
C LEU A 15 11.55 -8.02 7.07
N VAL A 16 11.68 -7.83 8.38
CA VAL A 16 12.14 -8.87 9.30
C VAL A 16 10.94 -9.53 9.95
N ASP A 17 10.82 -10.85 9.85
CA ASP A 17 9.82 -11.58 10.61
C ASP A 17 10.17 -11.51 12.10
N VAL A 18 9.25 -10.96 12.89
CA VAL A 18 9.46 -10.70 14.31
C VAL A 18 9.56 -12.00 15.12
N ALA A 19 8.97 -13.10 14.65
CA ALA A 19 9.03 -14.38 15.34
C ALA A 19 10.40 -15.04 15.18
N SER A 20 10.91 -15.15 13.94
CA SER A 20 12.21 -15.75 13.63
C SER A 20 13.39 -14.80 13.85
N GLY A 21 13.17 -13.49 13.73
CA GLY A 21 14.24 -12.49 13.67
C GLY A 21 14.96 -12.48 12.31
N GLU A 22 14.54 -13.29 11.35
CA GLU A 22 15.15 -13.40 10.04
C GLU A 22 14.55 -12.40 9.06
N ARG A 23 15.37 -11.99 8.08
CA ARG A 23 14.91 -11.15 6.98
C ARG A 23 14.05 -12.00 6.05
N ALA A 24 12.74 -11.73 6.04
CA ALA A 24 11.78 -12.43 5.19
C ALA A 24 11.78 -11.85 3.76
N PHE A 25 11.80 -10.52 3.63
CA PHE A 25 11.77 -9.82 2.34
C PHE A 25 12.68 -8.59 2.34
N GLU A 26 13.03 -8.12 1.15
CA GLU A 26 13.78 -6.90 0.91
C GLU A 26 13.07 -6.04 -0.13
N VAL A 27 12.70 -4.81 0.24
CA VAL A 27 12.07 -3.83 -0.63
C VAL A 27 13.12 -2.80 -1.03
N THR A 28 13.38 -2.67 -2.33
CA THR A 28 14.35 -1.70 -2.85
C THR A 28 13.71 -0.86 -3.95
N THR A 29 14.01 0.44 -3.97
CA THR A 29 13.61 1.35 -5.04
C THR A 29 14.83 2.01 -5.65
N GLU A 30 15.06 1.74 -6.92
CA GLU A 30 16.17 2.30 -7.69
C GLU A 30 15.66 3.32 -8.71
N LEU A 31 16.43 4.41 -8.87
CA LEU A 31 16.25 5.33 -9.99
C LEU A 31 16.96 4.72 -11.20
N LEU A 32 16.21 4.45 -12.26
CA LEU A 32 16.78 3.94 -13.49
C LEU A 32 17.35 5.13 -14.27
N ALA A 33 18.63 5.05 -14.61
CA ALA A 33 19.22 5.98 -15.56
C ALA A 33 18.48 5.85 -16.89
N ASP A 34 18.15 6.98 -17.52
CA ASP A 34 17.64 7.00 -18.89
C ASP A 34 18.66 6.29 -19.78
N LEU A 35 18.38 5.02 -20.09
CA LEU A 35 19.12 4.33 -21.13
C LEU A 35 18.98 5.19 -22.37
N PRO A 36 20.10 5.61 -23.01
CA PRO A 36 20.03 6.44 -24.19
C PRO A 36 19.16 5.69 -25.18
N THR A 37 17.93 6.17 -25.36
CA THR A 37 17.03 5.61 -26.36
C THR A 37 17.83 5.71 -27.64
N PRO A 38 18.14 4.58 -28.31
CA PRO A 38 18.95 4.62 -29.52
C PRO A 38 18.27 5.64 -30.41
N SER A 39 18.94 6.78 -30.59
CA SER A 39 18.40 7.82 -31.43
C SER A 39 18.14 7.13 -32.76
N PRO A 40 17.00 7.35 -33.42
CA PRO A 40 16.77 6.86 -34.77
C PRO A 40 17.73 7.60 -35.72
N SER A 41 19.02 7.32 -35.57
CA SER A 41 20.13 7.77 -36.39
C SER A 41 20.15 6.83 -37.58
N GLY A 42 19.36 7.19 -38.58
CA GLY A 42 19.25 6.42 -39.80
C GLY A 42 17.92 6.61 -40.47
N SER A 43 17.48 7.85 -40.65
CA SER A 43 16.76 8.17 -41.89
C SER A 43 17.73 7.82 -43.03
N GLU A 44 17.67 6.58 -43.51
CA GLU A 44 18.01 6.33 -44.91
C GLU A 44 17.22 7.34 -45.71
N VAL A 45 17.97 8.17 -46.45
CA VAL A 45 17.43 9.11 -47.42
C VAL A 45 16.73 8.26 -48.48
N PHE A 46 15.44 7.99 -48.29
CA PHE A 46 14.59 7.47 -49.34
C PHE A 46 14.41 8.60 -50.34
N SER A 47 15.21 8.55 -51.41
CA SER A 47 15.05 9.39 -52.59
C SER A 47 13.66 9.16 -53.19
N PRO A 48 12.81 10.20 -53.32
CA PRO A 48 11.54 10.08 -54.01
C PRO A 48 11.80 10.21 -55.52
N LEU A 49 11.63 9.13 -56.25
CA LEU A 49 11.32 9.19 -57.68
C LEU A 49 9.84 8.85 -57.86
N SER A 50 9.07 9.90 -58.20
CA SER A 50 7.92 9.96 -59.13
C SER A 50 6.91 8.79 -59.10
N SER A 51 5.59 8.95 -58.99
CA SER A 51 4.69 9.84 -59.74
C SER A 51 3.23 9.60 -59.29
N VAL A 52 2.38 10.66 -59.32
CA VAL A 52 0.99 10.71 -59.89
C VAL A 52 -0.03 9.66 -59.40
N ALA A 53 -1.16 10.00 -58.77
CA ALA A 53 -2.28 10.73 -59.36
C ALA A 53 -3.23 11.38 -58.32
N GLN A 54 -3.86 12.46 -58.77
CA GLN A 54 -4.87 13.29 -58.10
C GLN A 54 -6.18 12.52 -57.81
N ASN A 55 -6.91 12.97 -56.79
CA ASN A 55 -8.35 13.20 -56.91
C ASN A 55 -8.82 14.30 -55.94
N ASP A 56 -9.70 15.13 -56.49
CA ASP A 56 -10.16 16.43 -56.00
C ASP A 56 -11.38 16.36 -55.06
N SER A 57 -11.63 17.52 -54.41
CA SER A 57 -12.94 18.10 -54.02
C SER A 57 -13.55 17.66 -52.68
N GLU A 58 -13.60 18.54 -51.67
CA GLU A 58 -14.62 19.62 -51.48
C GLU A 58 -14.46 20.33 -50.10
N PRO A 59 -15.11 21.50 -49.87
CA PRO A 59 -14.62 22.53 -48.94
C PRO A 59 -15.55 22.92 -47.76
N SER A 60 -14.97 23.72 -46.84
CA SER A 60 -15.59 24.78 -45.99
C SER A 60 -16.15 24.40 -44.59
N PRO A 61 -16.36 25.36 -43.65
CA PRO A 61 -15.86 26.74 -43.56
C PRO A 61 -15.19 27.13 -42.21
N SER A 62 -14.52 28.28 -42.30
CA SER A 62 -13.87 29.13 -41.30
C SER A 62 -14.68 29.51 -40.06
N THR A 63 -14.00 29.77 -38.94
CA THR A 63 -14.43 30.78 -37.96
C THR A 63 -13.26 31.41 -37.18
N SER A 64 -13.15 32.73 -37.38
CA SER A 64 -12.62 33.78 -36.48
C SER A 64 -11.25 33.65 -35.83
N SER A 65 -10.33 34.42 -36.41
CA SER A 65 -9.11 34.96 -35.83
C SER A 65 -9.41 36.02 -34.75
N VAL A 66 -8.69 35.95 -33.63
CA VAL A 66 -8.55 37.07 -32.69
C VAL A 66 -7.06 37.40 -32.58
N HIS A 67 -6.73 38.57 -33.12
CA HIS A 67 -5.40 39.15 -33.21
C HIS A 67 -5.14 39.94 -31.92
N TRP A 68 -4.20 39.51 -31.07
CA TRP A 68 -3.73 40.33 -29.95
C TRP A 68 -2.25 40.69 -30.11
N ALA A 69 -2.05 41.99 -30.32
CA ALA A 69 -0.94 42.86 -29.94
C ALA A 69 0.47 42.25 -29.84
N ALA A 70 1.29 42.63 -30.82
CA ALA A 70 2.74 42.55 -30.78
C ALA A 70 3.30 43.43 -29.64
N HIS A 71 3.84 42.80 -28.61
CA HIS A 71 4.74 43.44 -27.65
C HIS A 71 6.18 43.06 -28.01
N GLN A 72 6.98 44.09 -28.32
CA GLN A 72 8.43 44.00 -28.58
C GLN A 72 9.14 43.25 -27.44
N GLN A 73 9.79 42.13 -27.78
CA GLN A 73 10.70 41.42 -26.88
C GLN A 73 12.14 41.84 -27.17
N GLN A 74 12.80 42.39 -26.14
CA GLN A 74 14.25 42.56 -26.09
C GLN A 74 14.94 41.19 -26.06
N PRO A 75 16.14 41.06 -26.67
CA PRO A 75 16.94 39.84 -26.61
C PRO A 75 17.55 39.67 -25.21
N VAL A 76 16.91 38.84 -24.38
CA VAL A 76 17.51 38.31 -23.15
C VAL A 76 18.47 37.17 -23.50
N PRO A 77 19.65 37.08 -22.86
CA PRO A 77 20.65 36.07 -23.16
C PRO A 77 20.04 34.68 -22.97
N SER A 78 20.22 33.84 -24.00
CA SER A 78 19.78 32.46 -24.08
C SER A 78 20.43 31.61 -23.00
N THR A 79 19.80 31.57 -21.82
CA THR A 79 20.03 30.56 -20.80
C THR A 79 19.86 29.20 -21.47
N SER A 80 20.96 28.44 -21.53
CA SER A 80 21.02 27.07 -22.05
C SER A 80 19.79 26.28 -21.58
N GLN A 81 18.86 26.02 -22.50
CA GLN A 81 17.69 25.19 -22.24
C GLN A 81 18.21 23.81 -21.87
N SER A 82 18.28 23.54 -20.56
CA SER A 82 18.51 22.21 -20.03
C SER A 82 17.44 21.32 -20.66
N LYS A 83 17.89 20.39 -21.51
CA LYS A 83 17.05 19.37 -22.14
C LYS A 83 16.07 18.85 -21.09
N PRO A 84 14.75 18.87 -21.33
CA PRO A 84 13.79 18.40 -20.35
C PRO A 84 14.20 16.99 -19.95
N CYS A 85 14.63 16.87 -18.69
CA CYS A 85 15.02 15.59 -18.10
C CYS A 85 13.82 14.66 -18.31
N GLY A 86 14.06 13.45 -18.82
CA GLY A 86 13.01 12.47 -19.03
C GLY A 86 12.20 12.25 -17.74
N PRO A 87 10.98 11.70 -17.84
CA PRO A 87 10.25 11.32 -16.63
C PRO A 87 11.14 10.39 -15.81
N ASP A 88 11.48 10.78 -14.57
CA ASP A 88 12.25 9.97 -13.61
C ASP A 88 11.68 8.54 -13.60
N LEU A 89 12.36 7.62 -14.29
CA LEU A 89 11.95 6.22 -14.33
C LEU A 89 12.44 5.58 -13.03
N ARG A 90 11.52 5.05 -12.23
CA ARG A 90 11.84 4.39 -10.97
C ARG A 90 11.41 2.94 -11.03
N ARG A 91 12.11 2.08 -10.31
CA ARG A 91 11.77 0.67 -10.19
C ARG A 91 11.78 0.27 -8.74
N THR A 92 10.68 -0.28 -8.25
CA THR A 92 10.61 -0.88 -6.92
C THR A 92 10.54 -2.38 -7.05
N ARG A 93 11.37 -3.11 -6.31
CA ARG A 93 11.37 -4.57 -6.26
C ARG A 93 11.15 -5.06 -4.84
N ILE A 94 10.45 -6.19 -4.72
CA ILE A 94 10.39 -6.98 -3.49
C ILE A 94 11.07 -8.31 -3.78
N SER A 95 12.17 -8.59 -3.10
CA SER A 95 12.88 -9.86 -3.20
C SER A 95 12.70 -10.71 -1.95
N SER A 96 12.73 -12.02 -2.11
CA SER A 96 12.79 -12.97 -1.01
C SER A 96 14.14 -12.91 -0.28
N SER A 97 14.26 -13.66 0.81
CA SER A 97 15.52 -13.82 1.54
C SER A 97 16.67 -14.42 0.70
N SER A 98 16.34 -15.18 -0.36
CA SER A 98 17.32 -15.74 -1.31
C SER A 98 17.78 -14.75 -2.39
N GLY A 99 17.16 -13.57 -2.46
CA GLY A 99 17.42 -12.57 -3.50
C GLY A 99 16.61 -12.77 -4.79
N GLU A 100 15.70 -13.75 -4.82
CA GLU A 100 14.76 -13.90 -5.92
C GLU A 100 13.76 -12.74 -5.94
N VAL A 101 13.58 -12.09 -7.09
CA VAL A 101 12.65 -10.99 -7.25
C VAL A 101 11.23 -11.54 -7.39
N LEU A 102 10.41 -11.33 -6.38
CA LEU A 102 9.02 -11.78 -6.32
C LEU A 102 8.07 -10.72 -6.87
N VAL A 103 8.38 -9.44 -6.71
CA VAL A 103 7.57 -8.34 -7.23
C VAL A 103 8.46 -7.33 -7.93
N ASP A 104 7.96 -6.80 -9.03
CA ASP A 104 8.59 -5.74 -9.79
C ASP A 104 7.56 -4.67 -10.18
N VAL A 105 7.83 -3.43 -9.79
CA VAL A 105 6.98 -2.26 -10.04
C VAL A 105 7.78 -1.23 -10.82
N MET A 106 7.41 -1.03 -12.08
CA MET A 106 8.00 -0.01 -12.95
C MET A 106 7.16 1.27 -12.88
N TRP A 107 7.72 2.34 -12.33
CA TRP A 107 7.00 3.60 -12.15
C TRP A 107 7.13 4.48 -13.40
N LYS A 108 6.04 4.62 -14.16
CA LYS A 108 5.93 5.57 -15.28
C LYS A 108 5.07 6.77 -14.83
N GLY A 109 5.67 7.64 -14.03
CA GLY A 109 4.94 8.73 -13.36
C GLY A 109 3.92 8.18 -12.36
N ARG A 110 2.62 8.41 -12.59
CA ARG A 110 1.52 7.95 -11.70
C ARG A 110 0.93 6.60 -12.11
N HIS A 111 1.42 6.00 -13.20
CA HIS A 111 0.94 4.75 -13.74
C HIS A 111 2.02 3.68 -13.56
N PRO A 112 2.02 2.95 -12.43
CA PRO A 112 2.95 1.83 -12.26
C PRO A 112 2.55 0.68 -13.19
N GLU A 113 3.55 -0.03 -13.70
CA GLU A 113 3.37 -1.35 -14.30
C GLU A 113 3.87 -2.40 -13.30
N ILE A 114 2.98 -3.31 -12.91
CA ILE A 114 3.19 -4.23 -11.80
C ILE A 114 3.28 -5.65 -12.32
N THR A 115 4.28 -6.38 -11.83
CA THR A 115 4.47 -7.82 -12.05
C THR A 115 4.64 -8.50 -10.69
N ILE A 116 3.91 -9.59 -10.47
CA ILE A 116 3.96 -10.40 -9.24
C ILE A 116 4.28 -11.84 -9.64
N CYS A 117 5.38 -12.38 -9.14
CA CYS A 117 5.84 -13.75 -9.38
C CYS A 117 5.86 -14.13 -10.87
N GLY A 118 6.26 -13.18 -11.73
CA GLY A 118 6.29 -13.33 -13.18
C GLY A 118 4.96 -13.08 -13.90
N GLU A 119 3.83 -12.99 -13.18
CA GLU A 119 2.52 -12.61 -13.72
C GLU A 119 2.43 -11.09 -13.88
N ARG A 120 2.19 -10.62 -15.11
CA ARG A 120 1.97 -9.20 -15.37
C ARG A 120 0.55 -8.82 -14.95
N ILE A 121 0.44 -8.07 -13.85
CA ILE A 121 -0.83 -7.63 -13.28
C ILE A 121 -1.40 -6.43 -14.06
N GLY A 122 -0.53 -5.47 -14.42
CA GLY A 122 -0.95 -4.22 -15.06
C GLY A 122 -0.78 -3.02 -14.14
N GLY A 123 -1.82 -2.20 -14.00
CA GLY A 123 -1.80 -0.98 -13.17
C GLY A 123 -2.34 -1.18 -11.76
N LEU A 124 -2.55 -0.05 -11.06
CA LEU A 124 -3.19 -0.07 -9.73
C LEU A 124 -4.63 -0.59 -9.78
N THR A 125 -5.37 -0.31 -10.85
CA THR A 125 -6.75 -0.82 -11.02
C THR A 125 -6.79 -2.33 -11.07
N ASP A 126 -5.79 -2.94 -11.71
CA ASP A 126 -5.70 -4.39 -11.86
C ASP A 126 -5.19 -5.05 -10.57
N LEU A 127 -4.26 -4.40 -9.86
CA LEU A 127 -3.78 -4.86 -8.55
C LEU A 127 -4.91 -4.96 -7.50
N PHE A 128 -5.87 -4.05 -7.53
CA PHE A 128 -7.00 -4.03 -6.60
C PHE A 128 -8.27 -4.70 -7.16
N GLY A 129 -8.23 -5.22 -8.40
CA GLY A 129 -9.36 -5.92 -9.02
C GLY A 129 -10.64 -5.10 -9.15
N SER A 130 -10.57 -3.78 -8.96
CA SER A 130 -11.75 -2.92 -8.85
C SER A 130 -11.52 -1.61 -9.58
N SER A 131 -12.44 -1.31 -10.50
CA SER A 131 -12.64 0.04 -11.02
C SER A 131 -13.34 0.95 -10.01
N SER A 132 -13.93 0.38 -8.96
CA SER A 132 -14.73 1.10 -7.96
C SER A 132 -13.93 1.33 -6.67
N ILE A 133 -13.29 2.49 -6.61
CA ILE A 133 -12.70 3.01 -5.37
C ILE A 133 -13.79 3.77 -4.62
N ARG A 134 -14.14 3.34 -3.41
CA ARG A 134 -15.14 4.02 -2.58
C ARG A 134 -14.44 5.08 -1.73
N PHE A 135 -14.62 6.34 -2.11
CA PHE A 135 -14.17 7.47 -1.32
C PHE A 135 -15.26 7.91 -0.35
N MET A 136 -15.06 7.63 0.93
CA MET A 136 -15.87 8.20 2.01
C MET A 136 -15.14 9.43 2.60
N PRO A 137 -15.82 10.33 3.33
CA PRO A 137 -15.20 11.56 3.83
C PRO A 137 -13.93 11.35 4.66
N LYS A 138 -13.87 10.27 5.45
CA LYS A 138 -12.77 9.96 6.39
C LYS A 138 -12.12 8.59 6.14
N VAL A 139 -12.62 7.83 5.17
CA VAL A 139 -12.21 6.45 4.92
C VAL A 139 -12.01 6.28 3.42
N LEU A 140 -10.88 5.68 3.06
CA LEU A 140 -10.61 5.14 1.74
C LEU A 140 -10.78 3.63 1.84
N ALA A 141 -11.74 3.09 1.08
CA ALA A 141 -12.02 1.66 1.03
C ALA A 141 -11.75 1.13 -0.38
N ILE A 142 -10.86 0.15 -0.49
CA ILE A 142 -10.47 -0.47 -1.77
C ILE A 142 -10.51 -2.01 -1.61
N PRO A 143 -11.36 -2.71 -2.39
CA PRO A 143 -11.34 -4.18 -2.43
C PRO A 143 -9.98 -4.73 -2.85
N THR A 144 -9.67 -5.95 -2.43
CA THR A 144 -8.49 -6.66 -2.94
C THR A 144 -8.81 -7.38 -4.26
N ARG A 145 -7.80 -7.69 -5.09
CA ARG A 145 -8.04 -8.50 -6.31
C ARG A 145 -8.24 -9.98 -6.01
N PHE A 146 -7.62 -10.47 -4.94
CA PHE A 146 -7.55 -11.90 -4.65
C PHE A 146 -8.79 -12.43 -3.95
N ASP A 147 -9.51 -11.56 -3.24
CA ASP A 147 -10.77 -11.91 -2.58
C ASP A 147 -11.66 -10.65 -2.45
N THR A 148 -12.91 -10.75 -2.90
CA THR A 148 -13.87 -9.64 -2.88
C THR A 148 -14.38 -9.30 -1.48
N GLU A 149 -14.30 -10.25 -0.54
CA GLU A 149 -14.71 -10.07 0.85
C GLU A 149 -13.61 -9.39 1.68
N TYR A 150 -12.40 -9.30 1.11
CA TYR A 150 -11.28 -8.59 1.71
C TYR A 150 -11.20 -7.17 1.16
N VAL A 151 -11.21 -6.19 2.08
CA VAL A 151 -11.18 -4.77 1.75
C VAL A 151 -10.12 -4.07 2.58
N TRP A 152 -9.25 -3.32 1.90
CA TRP A 152 -8.36 -2.38 2.54
C TRP A 152 -9.14 -1.15 3.02
N LEU A 153 -9.09 -0.89 4.32
CA LEU A 153 -9.66 0.28 4.97
C LEU A 153 -8.53 1.19 5.44
N ALA A 154 -8.51 2.42 4.92
CA ALA A 154 -7.49 3.40 5.23
C ALA A 154 -8.11 4.70 5.74
N THR A 155 -7.61 5.19 6.87
CA THR A 155 -7.93 6.51 7.43
C THR A 155 -6.65 7.36 7.48
N ALA A 156 -6.74 8.58 8.02
CA ALA A 156 -5.55 9.39 8.27
C ALA A 156 -4.57 8.73 9.25
N ASP A 157 -5.07 7.89 10.16
CA ASP A 157 -4.30 7.34 11.29
C ASP A 157 -4.07 5.83 11.18
N THR A 158 -4.91 5.13 10.42
CA THR A 158 -4.91 3.66 10.37
C THR A 158 -4.95 3.12 8.95
N LEU A 159 -4.38 1.94 8.76
CA LEU A 159 -4.49 1.13 7.55
C LEU A 159 -4.65 -0.33 7.96
N SER A 160 -5.76 -0.96 7.57
CA SER A 160 -6.12 -2.32 7.94
C SER A 160 -6.74 -3.09 6.78
N LEU A 161 -6.53 -4.40 6.74
CA LEU A 161 -7.19 -5.34 5.86
C LEU A 161 -8.36 -5.96 6.63
N PHE A 162 -9.57 -5.79 6.13
CA PHE A 162 -10.80 -6.22 6.77
C PHE A 162 -11.48 -7.32 5.96
N ASP A 163 -11.93 -8.38 6.63
CA ASP A 163 -12.67 -9.50 6.06
C ASP A 163 -14.14 -9.37 6.46
N TYR A 164 -15.00 -9.17 5.46
CA TYR A 164 -16.44 -8.96 5.65
C TYR A 164 -17.20 -10.22 6.03
N ASP A 165 -16.74 -11.41 5.66
CA ASP A 165 -17.42 -12.67 5.98
C ASP A 165 -17.30 -12.97 7.48
N THR A 166 -16.13 -12.72 8.06
CA THR A 166 -15.86 -13.00 9.47
C THR A 166 -16.06 -11.78 10.38
N ASP A 167 -16.27 -10.59 9.83
CA ASP A 167 -16.31 -9.31 10.55
C ASP A 167 -15.03 -9.10 11.39
N THR A 168 -13.87 -9.46 10.82
CA THR A 168 -12.58 -9.38 11.52
C THR A 168 -11.51 -8.63 10.73
N VAL A 169 -10.58 -8.04 11.49
CA VAL A 169 -9.39 -7.40 10.93
C VAL A 169 -8.31 -8.47 10.74
N GLN A 170 -8.02 -8.77 9.48
CA GLN A 170 -7.04 -9.78 9.05
C GLN A 170 -5.65 -9.21 8.84
N GLY A 171 -5.51 -7.88 8.76
CA GLY A 171 -4.21 -7.21 8.71
C GLY A 171 -4.24 -5.79 9.24
N THR A 172 -3.14 -5.32 9.81
CA THR A 172 -3.01 -3.99 10.40
C THR A 172 -1.60 -3.46 10.23
N PHE A 173 -1.51 -2.18 9.86
CA PHE A 173 -0.27 -1.44 9.87
C PHE A 173 -0.13 -0.62 11.15
N HIS A 174 0.94 -0.88 11.88
CA HIS A 174 1.29 -0.16 13.10
C HIS A 174 2.46 0.79 12.80
N GLN A 175 2.17 2.08 12.75
CA GLN A 175 3.16 3.10 12.43
C GLN A 175 3.87 3.62 13.69
N ASN A 176 5.20 3.73 13.64
CA ASN A 176 6.04 4.32 14.67
C ASN A 176 5.68 3.86 16.10
N CYS A 177 5.58 2.55 16.32
CA CYS A 177 5.18 1.98 17.61
C CYS A 177 6.30 1.16 18.25
N ILE A 178 6.21 0.97 19.56
CA ILE A 178 7.02 0.03 20.33
C ILE A 178 6.18 -1.23 20.56
N ARG A 179 6.70 -2.37 20.15
CA ARG A 179 6.09 -3.67 20.42
C ARG A 179 6.42 -4.12 21.84
N ILE A 180 5.39 -4.42 22.62
CA ILE A 180 5.50 -5.19 23.86
C ILE A 180 5.23 -6.65 23.52
N PRO A 181 6.24 -7.54 23.66
CA PRO A 181 6.03 -8.97 23.47
C PRO A 181 4.92 -9.45 24.40
N ALA A 182 4.00 -10.27 23.87
CA ALA A 182 2.98 -10.87 24.72
C ALA A 182 3.66 -11.63 25.86
N PRO A 183 3.18 -11.48 27.12
CA PRO A 183 3.77 -12.20 28.24
C PRO A 183 3.72 -13.68 27.91
N LEU A 184 4.89 -14.32 27.85
CA LEU A 184 5.00 -15.76 27.73
C LEU A 184 4.18 -16.30 28.89
N LYS A 185 3.02 -16.91 28.60
CA LYS A 185 2.26 -17.64 29.60
C LYS A 185 3.21 -18.72 30.06
N ALA A 186 3.91 -18.46 31.17
CA ALA A 186 4.74 -19.44 31.82
C ALA A 186 3.81 -20.63 31.99
N SER A 187 4.08 -21.69 31.23
CA SER A 187 3.34 -22.92 31.40
C SER A 187 3.51 -23.20 32.88
N LYS A 188 2.40 -23.16 33.62
CA LYS A 188 2.40 -23.64 34.99
C LYS A 188 2.79 -25.10 34.83
N SER A 189 4.10 -25.36 34.90
CA SER A 189 4.65 -26.68 35.07
C SER A 189 3.90 -27.17 36.28
N LYS A 190 2.98 -28.10 36.02
CA LYS A 190 2.14 -28.70 37.01
C LYS A 190 3.13 -29.49 37.85
N ALA A 191 3.75 -28.83 38.82
CA ALA A 191 4.62 -29.44 39.80
C ALA A 191 3.73 -30.48 40.47
N SER A 192 3.94 -31.73 40.06
CA SER A 192 3.26 -32.89 40.58
C SER A 192 3.46 -32.91 42.07
N THR A 193 2.48 -32.39 42.82
CA THR A 193 2.50 -32.43 44.27
C THR A 193 2.21 -33.88 44.65
N PRO A 194 3.07 -34.52 45.46
CA PRO A 194 2.82 -35.87 45.94
C PRO A 194 1.56 -35.89 46.79
N SER A 195 0.75 -36.92 46.56
CA SER A 195 -0.49 -37.21 47.26
C SER A 195 -0.33 -37.22 48.78
N SER A 196 -1.18 -36.49 49.50
CA SER A 196 -1.52 -36.77 50.90
C SER A 196 -2.98 -36.39 51.18
N PRO A 197 -3.68 -37.11 52.06
CA PRO A 197 -5.14 -37.18 52.06
C PRO A 197 -5.81 -36.26 53.10
N ILE A 198 -7.07 -35.89 52.78
CA ILE A 198 -8.23 -35.65 53.66
C ILE A 198 -8.04 -34.66 54.82
N SER A 199 -8.72 -33.50 54.76
CA SER A 199 -9.68 -33.10 55.82
C SER A 199 -10.54 -31.86 55.48
N LEU A 200 -11.85 -32.07 55.61
CA LEU A 200 -12.93 -31.22 56.13
C LEU A 200 -13.12 -29.74 55.69
N LYS A 201 -14.16 -29.58 54.86
CA LYS A 201 -15.32 -28.67 55.00
C LYS A 201 -15.13 -27.37 55.79
N HIS A 202 -15.20 -26.23 55.07
CA HIS A 202 -15.94 -25.06 55.55
C HIS A 202 -16.65 -24.33 54.39
N LYS A 203 -17.95 -24.10 54.58
CA LYS A 203 -18.87 -23.30 53.75
C LYS A 203 -18.86 -21.85 54.23
N THR A 204 -18.75 -20.89 53.31
CA THR A 204 -19.36 -19.53 53.36
C THR A 204 -19.26 -18.94 51.93
N SER A 205 -20.33 -18.96 51.12
CA SER A 205 -21.37 -17.92 50.93
C SER A 205 -20.94 -16.61 50.25
N SER A 206 -21.56 -16.35 49.07
CA SER A 206 -21.92 -15.04 48.50
C SER A 206 -20.77 -14.10 48.05
N LYS A 207 -20.76 -13.49 46.85
CA LYS A 207 -21.85 -12.81 46.14
C LYS A 207 -21.66 -12.78 44.60
N ARG A 208 -22.82 -12.71 43.96
CA ARG A 208 -23.22 -12.28 42.61
C ARG A 208 -22.21 -11.43 41.79
N SER A 209 -22.07 -11.80 40.51
CA SER A 209 -21.82 -10.87 39.41
C SER A 209 -22.82 -11.17 38.29
N LEU A 210 -23.79 -10.29 38.16
CA LEU A 210 -24.74 -10.21 37.05
C LEU A 210 -24.14 -9.24 36.04
N PHE A 211 -23.88 -9.67 34.81
CA PHE A 211 -24.21 -8.95 33.57
C PHE A 211 -23.99 -9.93 32.40
N SER A 212 -25.11 -10.51 31.98
CA SER A 212 -25.26 -11.31 30.77
C SER A 212 -25.86 -10.39 29.71
N ALA A 213 -25.14 -10.18 28.61
CA ALA A 213 -25.67 -9.51 27.43
C ALA A 213 -25.96 -10.57 26.36
N SER A 214 -27.22 -10.54 25.94
CA SER A 214 -27.93 -11.45 25.06
C SER A 214 -27.27 -11.59 23.68
N ARG A 215 -27.03 -12.84 23.27
CA ARG A 215 -26.84 -13.23 21.86
C ARG A 215 -28.15 -13.84 21.39
N TYR A 216 -28.74 -13.28 20.33
CA TYR A 216 -29.74 -13.98 19.53
C TYR A 216 -29.00 -14.79 18.46
N ASN A 217 -29.02 -16.11 18.63
CA ASN A 217 -28.64 -17.09 17.60
C ASN A 217 -29.94 -17.72 17.11
N LEU A 218 -30.21 -17.66 15.81
CA LEU A 218 -31.30 -18.39 15.17
C LEU A 218 -30.79 -19.11 13.91
N SER A 219 -31.12 -20.41 13.86
CA SER A 219 -31.38 -21.26 12.68
C SER A 219 -30.15 -21.59 11.79
N SER A 220 -29.60 -22.81 11.79
CA SER A 220 -30.12 -24.16 11.48
C SER A 220 -30.03 -24.53 9.98
N SER A 221 -28.99 -25.27 9.65
CA SER A 221 -29.01 -26.31 8.62
C SER A 221 -27.87 -27.27 8.98
N ASP A 222 -28.25 -28.49 9.35
CA ASP A 222 -27.35 -29.60 9.65
C ASP A 222 -26.65 -30.05 8.37
N ASP A 223 -25.37 -29.71 8.24
CA ASP A 223 -24.42 -30.41 7.39
C ASP A 223 -23.29 -30.94 8.30
N ASP A 224 -23.09 -32.25 8.23
CA ASP A 224 -22.24 -33.10 9.07
C ASP A 224 -20.74 -32.85 8.77
N GLU A 225 -20.25 -31.62 8.97
CA GLU A 225 -18.82 -31.29 8.87
C GLU A 225 -18.13 -31.59 10.21
N PRO A 226 -17.05 -32.40 10.23
CA PRO A 226 -16.36 -32.74 11.47
C PRO A 226 -15.88 -31.48 12.19
N PRO A 227 -16.04 -31.40 13.53
CA PRO A 227 -15.78 -30.19 14.29
C PRO A 227 -14.32 -29.76 14.13
N LYS A 228 -14.09 -28.70 13.35
CA LYS A 228 -12.80 -28.01 13.27
C LYS A 228 -12.40 -27.60 14.68
N SER A 229 -11.32 -28.21 15.17
CA SER A 229 -10.75 -27.93 16.49
C SER A 229 -10.65 -26.42 16.71
N PRO A 230 -11.14 -25.88 17.85
CA PRO A 230 -11.09 -24.45 18.10
C PRO A 230 -9.63 -24.00 18.09
N ILE A 231 -9.27 -23.22 17.06
CA ILE A 231 -7.95 -22.63 16.88
C ILE A 231 -7.69 -21.79 18.14
N SER A 232 -6.75 -22.24 18.97
CA SER A 232 -6.44 -21.54 20.21
C SER A 232 -5.94 -20.13 19.85
N PRO A 233 -6.51 -19.05 20.41
CA PRO A 233 -6.10 -17.69 20.06
C PRO A 233 -4.63 -17.52 20.38
N THR A 234 -3.83 -17.30 19.35
CA THR A 234 -2.42 -16.96 19.51
C THR A 234 -2.33 -15.64 20.26
N PRO A 235 -1.40 -15.51 21.22
CA PRO A 235 -1.29 -14.30 22.01
C PRO A 235 -0.91 -13.12 21.12
N LYS A 236 -1.85 -12.20 20.88
CA LYS A 236 -1.63 -10.98 20.08
C LYS A 236 -0.62 -10.08 20.79
N SER A 237 0.34 -9.56 20.03
CA SER A 237 1.32 -8.58 20.56
C SER A 237 0.61 -7.27 20.86
N THR A 238 1.10 -6.51 21.84
CA THR A 238 0.57 -5.17 22.13
C THR A 238 1.53 -4.12 21.55
N PHE A 239 0.98 -3.10 20.90
CA PHE A 239 1.76 -2.02 20.32
C PHE A 239 1.44 -0.69 21.03
N ILE A 240 2.48 0.04 21.39
CA ILE A 240 2.36 1.38 21.98
C ILE A 240 2.80 2.39 20.94
N PRO A 241 1.90 3.24 20.40
CA PRO A 241 2.28 4.32 19.50
C PRO A 241 3.29 5.26 20.16
N THR A 242 4.29 5.69 19.41
CA THR A 242 5.24 6.70 19.86
C THR A 242 5.00 8.01 19.12
N HIS A 243 5.02 9.13 19.84
CA HIS A 243 4.86 10.47 19.25
C HIS A 243 6.18 11.06 18.72
N LEU A 244 7.31 10.41 19.05
CA LEU A 244 8.64 10.84 18.64
C LEU A 244 9.06 10.04 17.40
N ALA A 245 9.34 10.75 16.29
CA ALA A 245 9.81 10.13 15.07
C ALA A 245 11.14 9.40 15.32
N GLY A 246 11.25 8.16 14.84
CA GLY A 246 12.45 7.34 14.94
C GLY A 246 12.62 6.58 16.26
N VAL A 247 11.74 6.77 17.24
CA VAL A 247 11.76 5.98 18.49
C VAL A 247 11.07 4.63 18.30
N GLY A 248 9.97 4.60 17.57
CA GLY A 248 9.26 3.37 17.24
C GLY A 248 9.77 2.72 15.96
N SER A 249 9.20 1.57 15.63
CA SER A 249 9.34 0.93 14.32
C SER A 249 7.98 0.84 13.63
N ASN A 250 8.01 0.64 12.32
CA ASN A 250 6.80 0.31 11.57
C ASN A 250 6.65 -1.21 11.53
N TYR A 251 5.42 -1.69 11.70
CA TYR A 251 5.10 -3.11 11.65
C TYR A 251 3.90 -3.36 10.74
N LEU A 252 3.96 -4.44 9.99
CA LEU A 252 2.84 -4.98 9.22
C LEU A 252 2.46 -6.34 9.82
N GLU A 253 1.26 -6.43 10.36
CA GLU A 253 0.66 -7.64 10.89
C GLU A 253 -0.42 -8.10 9.92
N PHE A 254 -0.42 -9.38 9.51
CA PHE A 254 -1.49 -9.94 8.69
C PHE A 254 -1.55 -11.46 8.78
N GLU A 255 -2.69 -12.07 8.47
CA GLU A 255 -2.83 -13.52 8.30
C GLU A 255 -2.56 -13.92 6.84
N SER A 256 -1.87 -15.03 6.63
CA SER A 256 -1.63 -15.55 5.28
C SER A 256 -2.95 -16.00 4.66
N HIS A 257 -3.16 -15.68 3.39
CA HIS A 257 -4.42 -15.93 2.70
C HIS A 257 -4.30 -17.13 1.76
N PRO A 258 -5.30 -18.02 1.65
CA PRO A 258 -5.22 -19.18 0.77
C PRO A 258 -5.21 -18.82 -0.73
N LEU A 259 -5.83 -17.70 -1.10
CA LEU A 259 -5.93 -17.26 -2.50
C LEU A 259 -4.83 -16.28 -2.93
N ALA A 260 -3.99 -15.81 -2.00
CA ALA A 260 -2.98 -14.79 -2.28
C ALA A 260 -1.64 -15.15 -1.65
N GLN A 261 -0.57 -14.89 -2.38
CA GLN A 261 0.77 -15.02 -1.81
C GLN A 261 1.03 -13.88 -0.82
N ASP A 262 1.81 -14.12 0.23
CA ASP A 262 2.13 -13.10 1.23
C ASP A 262 2.75 -11.84 0.59
N VAL A 263 3.55 -12.02 -0.48
CA VAL A 263 4.17 -10.91 -1.22
C VAL A 263 3.14 -10.01 -1.93
N GLU A 264 2.02 -10.57 -2.37
CA GLU A 264 0.92 -9.80 -2.96
C GLU A 264 0.21 -8.97 -1.90
N ILE A 265 -0.01 -9.53 -0.71
CA ILE A 265 -0.56 -8.80 0.44
C ILE A 265 0.38 -7.65 0.83
N ILE A 266 1.69 -7.91 0.91
CA ILE A 266 2.71 -6.88 1.20
C ILE A 266 2.70 -5.78 0.14
N LEU A 267 2.68 -6.13 -1.15
CA LEU A 267 2.64 -5.14 -2.23
C LEU A 267 1.38 -4.29 -2.19
N SER A 268 0.21 -4.93 -2.06
CA SER A 268 -1.08 -4.22 -1.98
C SER A 268 -1.11 -3.27 -0.79
N PHE A 269 -0.56 -3.68 0.35
CA PHE A 269 -0.34 -2.81 1.50
C PHE A 269 0.54 -1.60 1.18
N LEU A 270 1.71 -1.79 0.55
CA LEU A 270 2.61 -0.69 0.17
C LEU A 270 1.90 0.31 -0.75
N MET A 271 1.16 -0.19 -1.75
CA MET A 271 0.40 0.65 -2.67
C MET A 271 -0.73 1.40 -1.95
N MET A 272 -1.44 0.74 -1.02
CA MET A 272 -2.46 1.36 -0.19
C MET A 272 -1.91 2.46 0.70
N GLU A 273 -0.72 2.26 1.30
CA GLU A 273 -0.08 3.28 2.12
C GLU A 273 0.30 4.53 1.31
N ILE A 274 0.79 4.35 0.07
CA ILE A 274 1.06 5.46 -0.85
C ILE A 274 -0.24 6.22 -1.17
N LEU A 275 -1.31 5.51 -1.51
CA LEU A 275 -2.62 6.10 -1.80
C LEU A 275 -3.20 6.84 -0.58
N ARG A 276 -3.09 6.23 0.61
CA ARG A 276 -3.55 6.81 1.88
C ARG A 276 -2.85 8.12 2.17
N ARG A 277 -1.52 8.16 2.06
CA ARG A 277 -0.75 9.39 2.27
C ARG A 277 -1.15 10.51 1.32
N GLY A 278 -1.31 10.18 0.03
CA GLY A 278 -1.79 11.13 -0.97
C GLY A 278 -3.21 11.62 -0.70
N ARG A 279 -4.09 10.77 -0.19
CA ARG A 279 -5.50 11.09 0.07
C ARG A 279 -5.72 11.94 1.32
N PHE A 280 -4.92 11.74 2.35
CA PHE A 280 -5.07 12.40 3.66
C PHE A 280 -4.03 13.50 3.91
N ASP A 281 -3.32 13.93 2.87
CA ASP A 281 -2.28 14.98 2.93
C ASP A 281 -1.21 14.70 4.01
N LEU A 282 -0.93 13.41 4.25
CA LEU A 282 0.16 13.01 5.13
C LEU A 282 1.47 13.27 4.40
N THR A 283 2.59 13.38 5.13
CA THR A 283 3.91 13.55 4.53
C THR A 283 4.11 12.47 3.45
N PRO A 284 4.15 12.86 2.16
CA PRO A 284 4.27 11.90 1.08
C PRO A 284 5.58 11.15 1.20
N TYR A 285 5.67 9.96 0.61
CA TYR A 285 6.97 9.31 0.44
C TYR A 285 7.82 10.18 -0.49
N THR A 286 8.68 10.97 0.11
CA THR A 286 9.78 11.62 -0.60
C THR A 286 10.83 10.55 -0.76
N PHE A 287 10.81 9.86 -1.91
CA PHE A 287 12.02 9.23 -2.43
C PHE A 287 13.11 10.30 -2.38
N ASP A 288 14.27 9.98 -1.83
CA ASP A 288 15.35 10.93 -1.53
C ASP A 288 15.46 12.04 -2.59
N ASN A 289 15.40 13.29 -2.11
CA ASN A 289 15.22 14.54 -2.87
C ASN A 289 13.81 14.71 -3.46
N PRO A 290 12.89 15.41 -2.77
CA PRO A 290 11.66 15.89 -3.41
C PRO A 290 12.04 16.78 -4.59
N THR A 291 11.98 16.25 -5.79
CA THR A 291 12.12 17.04 -7.01
C THR A 291 11.07 18.16 -6.94
N MET A 292 11.42 19.37 -7.35
CA MET A 292 10.58 20.59 -7.27
C MET A 292 9.13 20.39 -7.74
N TRP A 293 8.85 19.37 -8.55
CA TRP A 293 7.51 18.99 -8.98
C TRP A 293 6.59 18.55 -7.83
N GLN A 294 7.09 17.79 -6.83
CA GLN A 294 6.28 17.41 -5.66
C GLN A 294 5.90 18.63 -4.81
N PHE A 295 6.81 19.60 -4.67
CA PHE A 295 6.52 20.88 -4.02
C PHE A 295 5.50 21.71 -4.82
N LYS A 296 5.58 21.67 -6.16
CA LYS A 296 4.63 22.36 -7.03
C LYS A 296 3.22 21.78 -6.88
N ASP A 297 3.09 20.46 -6.87
CA ASP A 297 1.81 19.77 -6.69
C ASP A 297 1.23 19.95 -5.28
N ALA A 298 2.07 19.86 -4.24
CA ALA A 298 1.65 20.13 -2.86
C ALA A 298 1.16 21.58 -2.70
N ARG A 299 1.90 22.53 -3.29
CA ARG A 299 1.50 23.94 -3.34
C ARG A 299 0.20 24.11 -4.13
N GLU A 300 0.02 23.43 -5.25
CA GLU A 300 -1.20 23.55 -6.06
C GLU A 300 -2.43 22.99 -5.33
N SER A 301 -2.28 21.85 -4.65
CA SER A 301 -3.32 21.27 -3.79
C SER A 301 -3.67 22.20 -2.63
N PHE A 302 -2.68 22.80 -1.97
CA PHE A 302 -2.88 23.80 -0.92
C PHE A 302 -3.60 25.04 -1.44
N MET A 303 -3.19 25.57 -2.60
CA MET A 303 -3.82 26.74 -3.22
C MET A 303 -5.27 26.46 -3.67
N ARG A 304 -5.58 25.25 -4.16
CA ARG A 304 -6.97 24.87 -4.46
C ARG A 304 -7.83 24.78 -3.21
N ARG A 305 -7.25 24.38 -2.06
CA ARG A 305 -7.97 24.33 -0.78
C ARG A 305 -8.26 25.73 -0.24
N LEU A 306 -7.31 26.65 -0.32
CA LEU A 306 -7.50 28.06 0.06
C LEU A 306 -8.62 28.72 -0.75
N ARG A 307 -8.70 28.46 -2.07
CA ARG A 307 -9.76 29.03 -2.93
C ARG A 307 -11.17 28.55 -2.61
N ARG A 308 -11.33 27.40 -1.93
CA ARG A 308 -12.65 26.84 -1.58
C ARG A 308 -13.20 27.35 -0.24
N ASN A 309 -12.37 27.94 0.61
CA ASN A 309 -12.76 28.38 1.95
C ASN A 309 -12.94 29.91 2.09
N THR A 310 -12.84 30.66 0.99
CA THR A 310 -13.16 32.09 0.95
C THR A 310 -14.53 32.29 0.29
N VAL A 311 -15.60 32.19 1.08
CA VAL A 311 -16.94 32.70 0.77
C VAL A 311 -17.42 33.48 1.98
#